data_AF-M1KB23-F1
#
_entry.id   AF-M1KB23-F1
#
_cell.length_a   1.000
_cell.length_b   1.000
_cell.length_c   1.000
_cell.angle_alpha   90.00
_cell.angle_beta   90.00
_cell.angle_gamma   90.00
#
_symmetry.space_group_name_H-M   'P 1'
#
loop_
_entity.id
_entity.type
_entity.pdbx_description
1 polymer ?
#
loop_
_entity_poly.entity_id
_entity_poly.type
_entity_poly.pdbx_seq_one_letter_code
_entity_poly.pdbx_strand_id
1 'polypeptide(L)'
;MISLLFIVALAILIRATVYLLAARKSRVIKFVGPRGTGKTRTLNALMGISAKTVPTLESYRVVHKGITIHDVIQKDGDLLERYGIDDPSAIYFFFLRSVDDLDGFPEAKGFDIKFVCCRECDSRKAAERNIIVLDKNLAEIENHFP
;
A
#
# COMPACT_ATOMS: atom_id res chain seq x y z
N MET A 1 23.90 -42.59 -9.13
CA MET A 1 24.39 -41.36 -9.79
C MET A 1 23.27 -40.60 -10.52
N ILE A 2 22.48 -41.27 -11.37
CA ILE A 2 21.33 -40.68 -12.09
C ILE A 2 20.29 -40.06 -11.13
N SER A 3 19.93 -40.75 -10.04
CA SER A 3 18.95 -40.23 -9.08
C SER A 3 19.41 -38.98 -8.35
N LEU A 4 20.72 -38.81 -8.11
CA LEU A 4 21.27 -37.62 -7.47
C LEU A 4 21.19 -36.40 -8.40
N LEU A 5 21.54 -36.59 -9.68
CA LEU A 5 21.41 -35.56 -10.72
C LEU A 5 19.96 -35.12 -10.91
N PHE A 6 19.02 -36.07 -10.86
CA PHE A 6 17.59 -35.78 -10.96
C PHE A 6 17.09 -34.89 -9.80
N ILE A 7 17.51 -35.20 -8.56
CA ILE A 7 17.14 -34.40 -7.37
C ILE A 7 17.71 -32.98 -7.46
N VAL A 8 18.97 -32.83 -7.88
CA VAL A 8 19.60 -31.52 -8.04
C VAL A 8 18.91 -30.70 -9.14
N ALA A 9 18.62 -31.32 -10.29
CA ALA A 9 17.88 -30.66 -11.37
C ALA A 9 16.49 -30.22 -10.92
N LEU A 10 15.77 -31.08 -10.18
CA LEU A 10 14.44 -30.77 -9.64
C LEU A 10 14.50 -29.59 -8.64
N ALA A 11 15.50 -29.56 -7.77
CA ALA A 11 15.66 -28.47 -6.80
C ALA A 11 15.95 -27.12 -7.49
N ILE A 12 16.76 -27.11 -8.55
CA ILE A 12 17.03 -25.91 -9.35
C ILE A 12 15.74 -25.45 -10.05
N LEU A 13 14.95 -26.39 -10.60
CA LEU A 13 13.72 -26.09 -11.31
C LEU A 13 12.64 -25.54 -10.37
N ILE A 14 12.52 -26.08 -9.15
CA ILE A 14 11.64 -25.54 -8.11
C ILE A 14 12.08 -24.11 -7.75
N ARG A 15 13.37 -23.87 -7.49
CA ARG A 15 13.86 -22.51 -7.19
C ARG A 15 13.61 -21.53 -8.33
N ALA A 16 13.85 -21.93 -9.57
CA ALA A 16 13.60 -21.09 -10.73
C ALA A 16 12.09 -20.77 -10.86
N THR A 17 11.22 -21.75 -10.64
CA THR A 17 9.77 -21.57 -10.69
C THR A 17 9.27 -20.64 -9.59
N VAL A 18 9.76 -20.82 -8.36
CA VAL A 18 9.44 -19.92 -7.23
C VAL A 18 9.94 -18.51 -7.49
N TYR A 19 11.15 -18.36 -8.02
CA TYR A 19 11.72 -17.05 -8.38
C TYR A 19 10.92 -16.36 -9.48
N LEU A 20 10.53 -17.09 -10.53
CA LEU A 20 9.71 -16.57 -11.63
C LEU A 20 8.28 -16.21 -11.17
N LEU A 21 7.68 -17.00 -10.28
CA LEU A 21 6.38 -16.70 -9.68
C LEU A 21 6.44 -15.48 -8.76
N ALA A 22 7.51 -15.32 -7.98
CA ALA A 22 7.73 -14.16 -7.13
C ALA A 22 7.98 -12.88 -7.93
N ALA A 23 8.70 -12.97 -9.06
CA ALA A 23 9.05 -11.83 -9.91
C ALA A 23 7.87 -11.24 -10.70
N ARG A 24 6.77 -11.98 -10.88
CA ARG A 24 5.63 -11.58 -11.74
C ARG A 24 4.49 -10.85 -11.04
N LYS A 25 4.49 -10.72 -9.72
CA LYS A 25 3.45 -9.93 -9.06
C LYS A 25 3.77 -8.45 -9.27
N SER A 26 3.17 -7.82 -10.29
CA SER A 26 3.09 -6.36 -10.31
C SER A 26 2.43 -5.95 -8.99
N ARG A 27 3.20 -5.30 -8.12
CA ARG A 27 2.73 -4.96 -6.78
C ARG A 27 1.75 -3.81 -6.93
N VAL A 28 0.50 -4.09 -6.60
CA VAL A 28 -0.58 -3.10 -6.61
C VAL A 28 -0.70 -2.53 -5.21
N ILE A 29 -0.59 -1.21 -5.11
CA ILE A 29 -0.79 -0.45 -3.89
C ILE A 29 -2.03 0.42 -4.09
N LYS A 30 -2.91 0.45 -3.09
CA LYS A 30 -4.10 1.31 -3.09
C LYS A 30 -4.05 2.26 -1.89
N PHE A 31 -4.00 3.55 -2.15
CA PHE A 31 -4.17 4.59 -1.13
C PHE A 31 -5.66 4.83 -0.93
N VAL A 32 -6.13 4.57 0.29
CA VAL A 32 -7.55 4.59 0.67
C VAL A 32 -7.75 5.42 1.94
N GLY A 33 -8.99 5.85 2.20
CA GLY A 33 -9.34 6.59 3.42
C GLY A 33 -10.06 7.92 3.14
N PRO A 34 -10.54 8.61 4.18
CA PRO A 34 -11.36 9.82 4.04
C PRO A 34 -10.73 10.94 3.20
N ARG A 35 -11.57 11.85 2.70
CA ARG A 35 -11.07 13.08 2.07
C ARG A 35 -10.27 13.92 3.08
N GLY A 36 -9.17 14.52 2.62
CA GLY A 36 -8.33 15.43 3.42
C GLY A 36 -7.33 14.76 4.37
N THR A 37 -7.11 13.44 4.27
CA THR A 37 -6.16 12.70 5.14
C THR A 37 -4.73 12.64 4.61
N GLY A 38 -4.46 13.16 3.41
CA GLY A 38 -3.11 13.29 2.87
C GLY A 38 -2.77 12.42 1.66
N LYS A 39 -3.64 11.49 1.23
CA LYS A 39 -3.42 10.56 0.09
C LYS A 39 -2.73 11.19 -1.12
N THR A 40 -3.37 12.20 -1.72
CA THR A 40 -2.85 12.89 -2.92
C THR A 40 -1.56 13.67 -2.64
N ARG A 41 -1.40 14.24 -1.43
CA ARG A 41 -0.17 14.93 -1.04
C ARG A 41 0.99 13.95 -0.91
N THR A 42 0.75 12.78 -0.34
CA THR A 42 1.71 11.69 -0.23
C THR A 42 2.08 11.14 -1.61
N LEU A 43 1.11 10.94 -2.50
CA LEU A 43 1.37 10.54 -3.88
C LEU A 43 2.22 11.58 -4.64
N ASN A 44 1.91 12.87 -4.49
CA ASN A 44 2.70 13.94 -5.11
C ASN A 44 4.13 14.00 -4.55
N ALA A 45 4.29 13.79 -3.23
CA ALA A 45 5.61 13.75 -2.59
C ALA A 45 6.45 12.58 -3.10
N LEU A 46 5.85 11.40 -3.26
CA LEU A 46 6.51 10.22 -3.86
C LEU A 46 6.99 10.48 -5.29
N MET A 47 6.20 11.22 -6.06
CA MET A 47 6.53 11.57 -7.45
C MET A 47 7.50 12.75 -7.59
N GLY A 48 7.92 13.37 -6.48
CA GLY A 48 8.75 14.57 -6.50
C GLY A 48 8.06 15.78 -7.14
N ILE A 49 6.73 15.78 -7.23
CA ILE A 49 5.94 16.86 -7.83
C ILE A 49 5.78 17.97 -6.78
N SER A 50 6.57 19.03 -6.90
CA SER A 50 6.43 20.24 -6.07
C SER A 50 5.17 21.01 -6.50
N ALA A 51 4.39 21.48 -5.52
CA ALA A 51 2.97 21.85 -5.56
C ALA A 51 2.53 22.99 -6.51
N LYS A 52 3.28 23.38 -7.53
CA LYS A 52 2.96 24.53 -8.40
C LYS A 52 2.05 24.19 -9.59
N THR A 53 1.96 22.92 -9.97
CA THR A 53 1.01 22.42 -10.96
C THR A 53 0.66 21.00 -10.57
N VAL A 54 -0.58 20.77 -10.10
CA VAL A 54 -1.10 19.41 -9.94
C VAL A 54 -1.37 18.93 -11.36
N PRO A 55 -0.60 17.99 -11.94
CA PRO A 55 -1.08 17.32 -13.14
C PRO A 55 -2.35 16.62 -12.68
N THR A 56 -3.47 16.98 -13.27
CA THR A 56 -4.69 16.19 -13.13
C THR A 56 -4.28 14.78 -13.47
N LEU A 57 -4.25 13.90 -12.46
CA LEU A 57 -3.97 12.49 -12.63
C LEU A 57 -5.01 11.97 -13.62
N GLU A 58 -4.69 11.95 -14.92
CA GLU A 58 -5.60 11.50 -15.99
C GLU A 58 -6.07 10.08 -15.73
N SER A 59 -5.31 9.34 -14.92
CA SER A 59 -5.78 8.21 -14.16
C SER A 59 -5.33 8.37 -12.73
N TYR A 60 -6.19 8.05 -11.75
CA TYR A 60 -5.87 7.94 -10.32
C TYR A 60 -4.88 6.78 -10.03
N ARG A 61 -3.89 6.62 -10.91
CA ARG A 61 -2.97 5.50 -11.03
C ARG A 61 -1.61 6.06 -11.43
N VAL A 62 -0.58 5.64 -10.72
CA VAL A 62 0.80 6.02 -10.96
C VAL A 62 1.66 4.76 -10.95
N VAL A 63 2.60 4.66 -11.88
CA VAL A 63 3.62 3.59 -11.85
C VAL A 63 4.90 4.18 -11.27
N HIS A 64 5.29 3.71 -10.09
CA HIS A 64 6.47 4.16 -9.38
C HIS A 64 7.38 2.96 -9.11
N LYS A 65 8.60 2.96 -9.67
CA LYS A 65 9.58 1.86 -9.53
C LYS A 65 8.99 0.45 -9.83
N GLY A 66 8.09 0.35 -10.81
CA GLY A 66 7.42 -0.91 -11.18
C GLY A 66 6.23 -1.31 -10.29
N ILE A 67 5.90 -0.50 -9.29
CA ILE A 67 4.71 -0.64 -8.42
C ILE A 67 3.59 0.23 -9.01
N THR A 68 2.38 -0.32 -9.11
CA THR A 68 1.21 0.47 -9.49
C THR A 68 0.52 0.99 -8.23
N ILE A 69 0.50 2.30 -8.05
CA ILE A 69 -0.17 2.98 -6.93
C ILE A 69 -1.48 3.59 -7.42
N HIS A 70 -2.59 3.27 -6.76
CA HIS A 70 -3.90 3.86 -7.03
C HIS A 70 -4.32 4.82 -5.91
N ASP A 71 -4.73 6.05 -6.22
CA ASP A 71 -5.40 6.95 -5.27
C ASP A 71 -6.92 6.73 -5.36
N VAL A 72 -7.47 5.92 -4.45
CA VAL A 72 -8.86 5.49 -4.57
C VAL A 72 -9.81 6.60 -4.16
N ILE A 73 -10.74 6.93 -5.06
CA ILE A 73 -11.83 7.87 -4.79
C ILE A 73 -12.88 7.19 -3.92
N GLN A 74 -13.25 7.86 -2.83
CA GLN A 74 -14.32 7.43 -1.96
C GLN A 74 -15.66 7.35 -2.71
N LYS A 75 -16.38 6.24 -2.54
CA LYS A 75 -17.75 6.00 -3.05
C LYS A 75 -18.76 5.92 -1.90
N ASP A 76 -20.05 5.93 -2.23
CA ASP A 76 -21.09 5.60 -1.26
C ASP A 76 -21.12 4.09 -0.99
N GLY A 77 -21.57 3.69 0.21
CA GLY A 77 -21.64 2.29 0.64
C GLY A 77 -20.92 2.01 1.97
N ASP A 78 -20.80 0.71 2.26
CA ASP A 78 -20.12 0.17 3.44
C ASP A 78 -18.60 0.39 3.34
N LEU A 79 -17.88 0.26 4.46
CA LEU A 79 -16.47 0.71 4.52
C LEU A 79 -15.58 0.10 3.42
N LEU A 80 -15.69 -1.20 3.15
CA LEU A 80 -14.89 -1.85 2.11
C LEU A 80 -15.26 -1.35 0.72
N GLU A 81 -16.55 -1.23 0.41
CA GLU A 81 -17.05 -0.73 -0.88
C GLU A 81 -16.70 0.75 -1.09
N ARG A 82 -16.94 1.56 -0.06
CA ARG A 82 -16.64 2.99 0.03
C ARG A 82 -15.20 3.30 -0.34
N TYR A 83 -14.29 2.41 0.06
CA TYR A 83 -12.86 2.58 -0.17
C TYR A 83 -12.28 1.62 -1.21
N GLY A 84 -13.11 0.84 -1.93
CA GLY A 84 -12.66 -0.08 -2.98
C GLY A 84 -11.68 -1.14 -2.48
N ILE A 85 -11.90 -1.66 -1.27
CA ILE A 85 -11.14 -2.74 -0.66
C ILE A 85 -11.75 -4.07 -1.12
N ASP A 86 -11.35 -4.52 -2.31
CA ASP A 86 -11.96 -5.63 -3.05
C ASP A 86 -10.94 -6.62 -3.64
N ASP A 87 -9.66 -6.26 -3.68
CA ASP A 87 -8.56 -7.05 -4.23
C ASP A 87 -7.64 -7.55 -3.10
N PRO A 88 -7.67 -8.86 -2.75
CA PRO A 88 -6.81 -9.47 -1.74
C PRO A 88 -5.32 -9.50 -2.11
N SER A 89 -4.97 -9.26 -3.38
CA SER A 89 -3.58 -9.24 -3.85
C SER A 89 -2.93 -7.86 -3.75
N ALA A 90 -3.73 -6.81 -3.49
CA ALA A 90 -3.27 -5.45 -3.31
C ALA A 90 -2.92 -5.16 -1.84
N ILE A 91 -1.95 -4.26 -1.65
CA ILE A 91 -1.64 -3.68 -0.34
C ILE A 91 -2.36 -2.35 -0.22
N TYR A 92 -3.17 -2.20 0.82
CA TYR A 92 -3.94 -0.99 1.09
C TYR A 92 -3.21 -0.14 2.13
N PHE A 93 -2.97 1.12 1.81
CA PHE A 93 -2.57 2.11 2.79
C PHE A 93 -3.79 2.95 3.14
N PHE A 94 -4.33 2.72 4.34
CA PHE A 94 -5.52 3.41 4.84
C PHE A 94 -5.12 4.65 5.65
N PHE A 95 -5.38 5.81 5.07
CA PHE A 95 -5.06 7.11 5.64
C PHE A 95 -6.15 7.52 6.64
N LEU A 96 -5.81 7.54 7.92
CA LEU A 96 -6.69 7.93 9.03
C LEU A 96 -6.69 9.45 9.22
N ARG A 97 -7.75 10.02 9.82
CA ARG A 97 -7.74 11.42 10.28
C ARG A 97 -7.07 11.54 11.63
N SER A 98 -7.30 10.56 12.51
CA SER A 98 -6.67 10.43 13.82
C SER A 98 -6.36 8.96 14.14
N VAL A 99 -5.54 8.72 15.16
CA VAL A 99 -5.22 7.37 15.67
C VAL A 99 -6.46 6.69 16.29
N ASP A 100 -7.41 7.49 16.76
CA ASP A 100 -8.64 7.01 17.40
C ASP A 100 -9.67 6.48 16.38
N ASP A 101 -9.56 6.88 15.10
CA ASP A 101 -10.43 6.39 14.02
C ASP A 101 -10.32 4.87 13.81
N LEU A 102 -9.24 4.25 14.29
CA LEU A 102 -9.01 2.81 14.15
C LEU A 102 -10.03 1.98 14.94
N ASP A 103 -10.54 2.50 16.07
CA ASP A 103 -11.46 1.76 16.93
C ASP A 103 -12.83 1.50 16.25
N GLY A 104 -13.17 2.28 15.24
CA GLY A 104 -14.36 2.09 14.40
C GLY A 104 -14.11 1.30 13.11
N PHE A 105 -12.89 0.78 12.90
CA PHE A 105 -12.55 0.08 11.67
C PHE A 105 -13.02 -1.38 11.72
N PRO A 106 -13.87 -1.84 10.77
CA PRO A 106 -14.38 -3.20 10.78
C PRO A 106 -13.26 -4.20 10.50
N GLU A 107 -13.46 -5.44 10.95
CA GLU A 107 -12.50 -6.51 10.72
C GLU A 107 -12.39 -6.82 9.22
N ALA A 108 -11.23 -6.52 8.63
CA ALA A 108 -10.96 -6.70 7.21
C ALA A 108 -10.08 -7.93 6.95
N LYS A 109 -10.49 -9.07 7.50
CA LYS A 109 -9.80 -10.36 7.33
C LYS A 109 -9.63 -10.68 5.84
N GLY A 110 -8.40 -11.01 5.43
CA GLY A 110 -8.08 -11.37 4.06
C GLY A 110 -7.52 -10.23 3.19
N PHE A 111 -7.45 -9.00 3.71
CA PHE A 111 -6.81 -7.87 3.05
C PHE A 111 -5.54 -7.42 3.79
N ASP A 112 -4.50 -7.07 3.05
CA ASP A 112 -3.29 -6.45 3.61
C ASP A 112 -3.51 -4.94 3.74
N ILE A 113 -3.93 -4.50 4.93
CA ILE A 113 -4.22 -3.09 5.22
C ILE A 113 -3.20 -2.56 6.22
N LYS A 114 -2.49 -1.51 5.80
CA LYS A 114 -1.57 -0.72 6.62
C LYS A 114 -2.20 0.63 6.94
N PHE A 115 -2.19 1.03 8.20
CA PHE A 115 -2.77 2.30 8.61
C PHE A 115 -1.74 3.41 8.56
N VAL A 116 -2.14 4.59 8.10
CA VAL A 116 -1.26 5.74 7.88
C VAL A 116 -1.85 6.99 8.52
N CYS A 117 -1.05 7.77 9.23
CA CYS A 117 -1.40 9.10 9.72
C CYS A 117 -0.41 10.13 9.19
N CYS A 118 -0.90 11.13 8.44
CA CYS A 118 -0.07 12.22 7.90
C CYS A 118 -0.04 13.47 8.78
N ARG A 119 -0.72 13.44 9.94
CA ARG A 119 -0.77 14.54 10.90
C ARG A 119 0.06 14.20 12.11
N GLU A 120 0.44 15.24 12.85
CA GLU A 120 1.04 15.07 14.16
C GLU A 120 0.08 14.27 15.05
N CYS A 121 0.59 13.17 15.59
CA CYS A 121 -0.15 12.23 16.41
C CYS A 121 0.76 11.68 17.50
N ASP A 122 0.16 11.15 18.56
CA ASP A 122 0.89 10.52 19.65
C ASP A 122 1.66 9.31 19.12
N SER A 123 2.99 9.46 19.00
CA SER A 123 3.87 8.43 18.44
C SER A 123 3.82 7.12 19.22
N ARG A 124 3.53 7.17 20.53
CA ARG A 124 3.41 5.98 21.36
C ARG A 124 2.14 5.21 21.00
N LYS A 125 1.00 5.90 20.93
CA LYS A 125 -0.28 5.28 20.52
C LYS A 125 -0.22 4.75 19.09
N ALA A 126 0.43 5.49 18.19
CA ALA A 126 0.60 5.06 16.80
C ALA A 126 1.44 3.76 16.72
N ALA A 127 2.53 3.67 17.47
CA ALA A 127 3.37 2.48 17.53
C ALA A 127 2.63 1.26 18.12
N GLU A 128 1.90 1.44 19.23
CA GLU A 128 1.09 0.38 19.85
C GLU A 128 0.03 -0.19 18.89
N ARG A 129 -0.47 0.63 17.96
CA ARG A 129 -1.48 0.27 16.96
C ARG A 129 -0.92 -0.05 15.57
N ASN A 130 0.41 -0.13 15.42
CA ASN A 130 1.10 -0.36 14.14
C ASN A 130 0.71 0.63 13.02
N ILE A 131 0.53 1.91 13.38
CA ILE A 131 0.19 2.99 12.44
C ILE A 131 1.48 3.64 11.94
N ILE A 132 1.59 3.79 10.62
CA ILE A 132 2.68 4.50 9.94
C ILE A 132 2.44 6.01 10.09
N VAL A 133 3.41 6.73 10.66
CA VAL A 133 3.34 8.19 10.85
C VAL A 133 4.20 8.87 9.79
N LEU A 134 3.63 9.83 9.06
CA LEU A 134 4.27 10.55 7.95
C LEU A 134 4.24 12.07 8.14
N ASP A 135 4.26 12.55 9.38
CA ASP A 135 4.11 13.97 9.74
C ASP A 135 5.21 14.88 9.17
N LYS A 136 6.46 14.42 9.17
CA LYS A 136 7.65 15.18 8.73
C LYS A 136 7.98 14.99 7.26
N ASN A 137 7.87 13.76 6.75
CA ASN A 137 8.24 13.42 5.39
C ASN A 137 7.28 12.38 4.79
N LEU A 138 6.42 12.84 3.89
CA LEU A 138 5.42 12.00 3.25
C LEU A 138 6.02 10.93 2.33
N ALA A 139 7.22 11.14 1.81
CA ALA A 139 7.88 10.15 0.95
C ALA A 139 8.36 8.91 1.71
N GLU A 140 8.43 8.96 3.05
CA GLU A 140 8.83 7.81 3.88
C GLU A 140 7.85 6.63 3.80
N ILE A 141 6.63 6.86 3.27
CA ILE A 141 5.70 5.76 2.97
C ILE A 141 6.33 4.71 2.04
N GLU A 142 7.29 5.11 1.20
CA GLU A 142 8.02 4.21 0.30
C GLU A 142 8.78 3.12 1.07
N ASN A 143 9.25 3.41 2.30
CA ASN A 143 9.95 2.43 3.15
C ASN A 143 9.04 1.28 3.61
N HIS A 144 7.73 1.45 3.46
CA HIS A 144 6.72 0.45 3.81
C HIS A 144 6.16 -0.27 2.58
N PHE A 145 6.66 0.04 1.39
CA PHE A 145 6.37 -0.73 0.19
C PHE A 145 7.08 -2.10 0.29
N PRO A 146 6.48 -3.16 -0.26
CA PRO A 146 7.06 -4.51 -0.24
C PRO A 146 8.34 -4.60 -1.08
#